data_AF-A0A951B935-F1
#
_entry.id   AF-A0A951B935-F1
#
_cell.length_a   1.000
_cell.length_b   1.000
_cell.length_c   1.000
_cell.angle_alpha   90.00
_cell.angle_beta   90.00
_cell.angle_gamma   90.00
#
_symmetry.space_group_name_H-M   'P 1'
#
loop_
_entity.id
_entity.type
_entity.pdbx_description
1 polymer ?
#
loop_
_entity_poly.entity_id
_entity_poly.type
_entity_poly.pdbx_seq_one_letter_code
_entity_poly.pdbx_strand_id
1 'polypeptide(L)'
;MPLLGCIADDFTGATDLASMLVKGGMSTVQVIGVPDGPLPEADAIVVALKSRTAPVAVAVADSLLALDALAASGCRQFFQKYCSTFDSTDEGNIGPVADALLERLGAGLAFACPAFPANARSVYQGHLFVGSALLNESGMENHPLTPMRDPDLVRVLGRQTSGKVGLIPFPAVEGGADAVRQEATRLEQAGYRYAIVDAVTERHLLAIGEAAASHLLITGGSGVAMGLPGNFRGAGQLAAGTDAASLPKSRGAALVLAGSCSRATLGQLRRAGQVGVPVLDLDPLQTPDAAALTRQASDWLGDKLGEQPVVVAASAPPDKVAALQSRLGRDRAGALVEEVLADVAEAAVARGVGRLVVAGGETSGAVVSRLGVRTLRIGREIDPGVPWTFAEEAGLHLALKSGNFGAEDFFEKAFGCLP
;
A
#
# COMPACT_ATOMS: atom_id res chain seq x y z
N MET A 1 -3.73 22.94 5.97
CA MET A 1 -4.09 22.01 7.05
C MET A 1 -4.62 20.74 6.40
N PRO A 2 -4.14 19.55 6.80
CA PRO A 2 -4.59 18.29 6.24
C PRO A 2 -6.08 18.07 6.52
N LEU A 3 -6.76 17.45 5.56
CA LEU A 3 -8.19 17.16 5.58
C LEU A 3 -8.45 15.72 6.02
N LEU A 4 -7.67 14.79 5.46
CA LEU A 4 -7.82 13.35 5.64
C LEU A 4 -6.57 12.73 6.26
N GLY A 5 -6.75 11.99 7.35
CA GLY A 5 -5.69 11.20 7.99
C GLY A 5 -5.92 9.71 7.78
N CYS A 6 -4.96 9.00 7.19
CA CYS A 6 -5.08 7.59 6.89
C CYS A 6 -4.08 6.77 7.70
N ILE A 7 -4.49 5.60 8.14
CA ILE A 7 -3.66 4.64 8.88
C ILE A 7 -3.72 3.33 8.11
N ALA A 8 -2.60 2.94 7.49
CA ALA A 8 -2.49 1.75 6.66
C ALA A 8 -1.73 0.63 7.37
N ASP A 9 -2.20 -0.60 7.20
CA ASP A 9 -1.67 -1.79 7.88
C ASP A 9 -0.37 -2.36 7.28
N ASP A 10 0.02 -1.87 6.10
CA ASP A 10 1.25 -2.18 5.38
C ASP A 10 1.78 -0.99 4.56
N PHE A 11 3.04 -1.08 4.10
CA PHE A 11 3.66 -0.03 3.27
C PHE A 11 3.08 0.05 1.86
N THR A 12 2.83 -1.10 1.22
CA THR A 12 2.35 -1.14 -0.17
C THR A 12 0.92 -0.64 -0.31
N GLY A 13 0.04 -1.00 0.63
CA GLY A 13 -1.33 -0.52 0.67
C GLY A 13 -1.43 0.94 1.09
N ALA A 14 -0.47 1.46 1.86
CA ALA A 14 -0.34 2.89 2.11
C ALA A 14 -0.08 3.66 0.80
N THR A 15 0.90 3.22 0.01
CA THR A 15 1.23 3.85 -1.28
C THR A 15 0.07 3.75 -2.28
N ASP A 16 -0.62 2.62 -2.33
CA ASP A 16 -1.80 2.43 -3.19
C ASP A 16 -2.95 3.40 -2.82
N LEU A 17 -3.28 3.51 -1.54
CA LEU A 17 -4.26 4.49 -1.05
C LEU A 17 -3.81 5.92 -1.39
N ALA A 18 -2.56 6.24 -1.15
CA ALA A 18 -2.03 7.57 -1.37
C ALA A 18 -2.05 7.95 -2.87
N SER A 19 -1.76 6.99 -3.76
CA SER A 19 -1.92 7.14 -5.22
C SER A 19 -3.38 7.44 -5.60
N MET A 20 -4.36 6.74 -5.01
CA MET A 20 -5.78 7.01 -5.25
C MET A 20 -6.18 8.43 -4.85
N LEU A 21 -5.68 8.92 -3.70
CA LEU A 21 -5.97 10.27 -3.22
C LEU A 21 -5.34 11.34 -4.12
N VAL A 22 -4.10 11.14 -4.57
CA VAL A 22 -3.42 12.02 -5.54
C VAL A 22 -4.16 12.07 -6.87
N LYS A 23 -4.63 10.93 -7.39
CA LYS A 23 -5.48 10.87 -8.60
C LYS A 23 -6.78 11.66 -8.43
N GLY A 24 -7.34 11.65 -7.22
CA GLY A 24 -8.50 12.46 -6.87
C GLY A 24 -8.21 13.94 -6.62
N GLY A 25 -6.95 14.37 -6.74
CA GLY A 25 -6.52 15.77 -6.63
C GLY A 25 -6.12 16.21 -5.22
N MET A 26 -5.90 15.28 -4.28
CA MET A 26 -5.39 15.61 -2.94
C MET A 26 -3.87 15.43 -2.91
N SER A 27 -3.13 16.50 -2.63
CA SER A 27 -1.70 16.36 -2.33
C SER A 27 -1.55 15.42 -1.14
N THR A 28 -0.67 14.42 -1.25
CA THR A 28 -0.58 13.36 -0.25
C THR A 28 0.87 13.08 0.12
N VAL A 29 1.13 12.97 1.44
CA VAL A 29 2.40 12.45 1.97
C VAL A 29 2.14 11.15 2.73
N GLN A 30 2.92 10.13 2.40
CA GLN A 30 3.01 8.91 3.18
C GLN A 30 4.11 9.06 4.25
N VAL A 31 3.79 8.70 5.50
CA VAL A 31 4.73 8.69 6.63
C VAL A 31 5.01 7.25 7.02
N ILE A 32 6.29 6.91 7.22
CA ILE A 32 6.76 5.56 7.49
C ILE A 32 6.83 5.34 9.00
N GLY A 33 6.06 4.38 9.51
CA GLY A 33 5.99 4.06 10.93
C GLY A 33 5.16 5.06 11.74
N VAL A 34 5.16 4.88 13.06
CA VAL A 34 4.47 5.78 13.99
C VAL A 34 5.17 7.14 13.97
N PRO A 35 4.45 8.26 13.72
CA PRO A 35 5.05 9.59 13.73
C PRO A 35 5.66 9.95 15.08
N ASP A 36 6.91 10.42 15.08
CA ASP A 36 7.66 10.85 16.27
C ASP A 36 7.86 12.38 16.34
N GLY A 37 7.24 13.13 15.43
CA GLY A 37 7.37 14.58 15.31
C GLY A 37 6.23 15.23 14.50
N PRO A 38 6.37 16.52 14.17
CA PRO A 38 5.39 17.25 13.36
C PRO A 38 5.15 16.57 12.02
N LEU A 39 3.87 16.47 11.64
CA LEU A 39 3.49 15.89 10.35
C LEU A 39 3.69 16.88 9.20
N PRO A 40 4.03 16.40 7.99
CA PRO A 40 4.27 17.24 6.82
C PRO A 40 2.97 17.90 6.31
N GLU A 41 3.11 19.01 5.58
CA GLU A 41 1.97 19.68 4.96
C GLU A 41 1.51 18.94 3.69
N ALA A 42 0.24 18.52 3.70
CA ALA A 42 -0.48 17.95 2.56
C ALA A 42 -2.00 18.03 2.80
N ASP A 43 -2.80 17.77 1.78
CA ASP A 43 -4.26 17.62 1.92
C ASP A 43 -4.61 16.29 2.60
N ALA A 44 -3.83 15.23 2.35
CA ALA A 44 -3.94 13.94 3.01
C ALA A 44 -2.61 13.44 3.53
N ILE A 45 -2.64 12.73 4.67
CA ILE A 45 -1.46 12.11 5.27
C ILE A 45 -1.74 10.64 5.48
N VAL A 46 -0.87 9.76 4.98
CA VAL A 46 -1.03 8.30 5.10
C VAL A 46 0.09 7.73 5.96
N VAL A 47 -0.22 7.39 7.20
CA VAL A 47 0.71 6.69 8.09
C VAL A 47 0.73 5.22 7.72
N ALA A 48 1.90 4.73 7.33
CA ALA A 48 2.13 3.35 6.92
C ALA A 48 2.76 2.55 8.06
N LEU A 49 2.00 1.61 8.61
CA LEU A 49 2.43 0.73 9.69
C LEU A 49 2.78 -0.67 9.15
N LYS A 50 3.37 -1.50 10.01
CA LYS A 50 3.53 -2.94 9.77
C LYS A 50 2.63 -3.71 10.74
N SER A 51 1.33 -3.42 10.70
CA SER A 51 0.39 -3.84 11.74
C SER A 51 -0.55 -4.98 11.31
N ARG A 52 -0.57 -5.39 10.03
CA ARG A 52 -1.48 -6.46 9.54
C ARG A 52 -1.45 -7.74 10.36
N THR A 53 -0.25 -8.26 10.62
CA THR A 53 -0.01 -9.54 11.34
C THR A 53 0.81 -9.34 12.61
N ALA A 54 0.96 -8.09 13.07
CA ALA A 54 1.56 -7.80 14.36
C ALA A 54 0.68 -8.32 15.50
N PRO A 55 1.22 -8.53 16.71
CA PRO A 55 0.38 -8.79 17.87
C PRO A 55 -0.71 -7.71 18.02
N VAL A 56 -1.96 -8.11 18.27
CA VAL A 56 -3.13 -7.21 18.31
C VAL A 56 -2.87 -5.96 19.15
N ALA A 57 -2.30 -6.11 20.34
CA ALA A 57 -2.00 -5.01 21.24
C ALA A 57 -1.03 -3.98 20.63
N VAL A 58 -0.04 -4.44 19.85
CA VAL A 58 0.91 -3.55 19.15
C VAL A 58 0.22 -2.84 18.00
N ALA A 59 -0.55 -3.58 17.17
CA ALA A 59 -1.29 -3.00 16.06
C ALA A 59 -2.27 -1.90 16.52
N VAL A 60 -2.98 -2.14 17.63
CA VAL A 60 -3.88 -1.16 18.24
C VAL A 60 -3.10 0.04 18.79
N ALA A 61 -2.02 -0.19 19.56
CA ALA A 61 -1.23 0.90 20.15
C ALA A 61 -0.63 1.81 19.07
N ASP A 62 0.02 1.25 18.06
CA ASP A 62 0.61 2.00 16.96
C ASP A 62 -0.44 2.78 16.16
N SER A 63 -1.61 2.18 15.93
CA SER A 63 -2.71 2.85 15.22
C SER A 63 -3.30 4.00 16.02
N LEU A 64 -3.40 3.88 17.34
CA LEU A 64 -3.85 4.97 18.21
C LEU A 64 -2.84 6.12 18.26
N LEU A 65 -1.55 5.82 18.32
CA LEU A 65 -0.50 6.85 18.24
C LEU A 65 -0.52 7.58 16.89
N ALA A 66 -0.70 6.83 15.79
CA ALA A 66 -0.88 7.42 14.46
C ALA A 66 -2.13 8.30 14.39
N LEU A 67 -3.26 7.84 14.93
CA LEU A 67 -4.50 8.59 15.00
C LEU A 67 -4.31 9.92 15.75
N ASP A 68 -3.68 9.87 16.92
CA ASP A 68 -3.45 11.06 17.76
C ASP A 68 -2.59 12.10 17.04
N ALA A 69 -1.53 11.66 16.35
CA ALA A 69 -0.69 12.54 15.55
C ALA A 69 -1.47 13.18 14.39
N LEU A 70 -2.28 12.39 13.67
CA LEU A 70 -3.12 12.87 12.57
C LEU A 70 -4.18 13.86 13.06
N ALA A 71 -4.86 13.56 14.17
CA ALA A 71 -5.84 14.47 14.77
C ALA A 71 -5.20 15.78 15.23
N ALA A 72 -4.01 15.72 15.85
CA ALA A 72 -3.25 16.90 16.27
C ALA A 72 -2.80 17.77 15.08
N SER A 73 -2.60 17.18 13.89
CA SER A 73 -2.28 17.92 12.66
C SER A 73 -3.48 18.64 12.03
N GLY A 74 -4.70 18.37 12.51
CA GLY A 74 -5.93 19.03 12.06
C GLY A 74 -6.78 18.21 11.08
N CYS A 75 -6.43 16.94 10.83
CA CYS A 75 -7.29 16.02 10.06
C CYS A 75 -8.69 15.95 10.66
N ARG A 76 -9.73 15.96 9.81
CA ARG A 76 -11.15 15.96 10.25
C ARG A 76 -11.89 14.67 9.93
N GLN A 77 -11.35 13.87 9.02
CA GLN A 77 -11.84 12.55 8.66
C GLN A 77 -10.66 11.58 8.67
N PHE A 78 -10.95 10.33 9.02
CA PHE A 78 -9.95 9.30 9.19
C PHE A 78 -10.26 8.07 8.33
N PHE A 79 -9.21 7.40 7.89
CA PHE A 79 -9.30 6.20 7.06
C PHE A 79 -8.44 5.07 7.61
N GLN A 80 -9.04 3.95 7.97
CA GLN A 80 -8.30 2.72 8.26
C GLN A 80 -8.16 1.90 6.96
N LYS A 81 -6.92 1.78 6.48
CA LYS A 81 -6.59 1.07 5.25
C LYS A 81 -6.06 -0.32 5.55
N TYR A 82 -6.72 -1.33 4.97
CA TYR A 82 -6.30 -2.73 5.01
C TYR A 82 -6.37 -3.37 3.61
N CYS A 83 -5.97 -4.63 3.48
CA CYS A 83 -5.93 -5.31 2.20
C CYS A 83 -7.31 -5.47 1.55
N SER A 84 -7.38 -5.39 0.22
CA SER A 84 -8.62 -5.61 -0.54
C SER A 84 -9.12 -7.06 -0.50
N THR A 85 -8.28 -7.99 -0.03
CA THR A 85 -8.63 -9.39 0.27
C THR A 85 -9.02 -9.62 1.74
N PHE A 86 -9.15 -8.56 2.53
CA PHE A 86 -9.56 -8.59 3.93
C PHE A 86 -8.64 -9.40 4.86
N ASP A 87 -7.36 -9.51 4.48
CA ASP A 87 -6.30 -10.26 5.17
C ASP A 87 -6.32 -10.08 6.69
N SER A 88 -6.80 -11.09 7.39
CA SER A 88 -6.92 -11.10 8.85
C SER A 88 -7.18 -12.52 9.35
N THR A 89 -7.18 -12.69 10.66
CA THR A 89 -7.66 -13.90 11.34
C THR A 89 -8.82 -13.53 12.26
N ASP A 90 -9.44 -14.52 12.90
CA ASP A 90 -10.48 -14.26 13.91
C ASP A 90 -9.97 -13.38 15.06
N GLU A 91 -8.66 -13.34 15.32
CA GLU A 91 -8.03 -12.48 16.34
C GLU A 91 -7.82 -11.04 15.86
N GLY A 92 -7.86 -10.76 14.56
CA GLY A 92 -7.60 -9.42 14.01
C GLY A 92 -6.63 -9.38 12.83
N ASN A 93 -6.11 -8.20 12.46
CA ASN A 93 -6.18 -6.92 13.20
C ASN A 93 -7.21 -5.89 12.71
N ILE A 94 -8.04 -6.23 11.71
CA ILE A 94 -9.00 -5.28 11.15
C ILE A 94 -10.00 -4.82 12.22
N GLY A 95 -10.69 -5.76 12.85
CA GLY A 95 -11.69 -5.48 13.90
C GLY A 95 -11.12 -4.74 15.11
N PRO A 96 -10.08 -5.25 15.80
CA PRO A 96 -9.55 -4.63 17.01
C PRO A 96 -9.04 -3.20 16.79
N VAL A 97 -8.38 -2.94 15.65
CA VAL A 97 -7.93 -1.59 15.31
C VAL A 97 -9.14 -0.69 15.03
N ALA A 98 -10.12 -1.16 14.26
CA ALA A 98 -11.32 -0.38 13.96
C ALA A 98 -12.11 -0.01 15.23
N ASP A 99 -12.23 -0.95 16.18
CA ASP A 99 -12.90 -0.74 17.47
C ASP A 99 -12.20 0.38 18.25
N ALA A 100 -10.87 0.28 18.39
CA ALA A 100 -10.07 1.25 19.13
C ALA A 100 -10.11 2.65 18.49
N LEU A 101 -10.05 2.73 17.15
CA LEU A 101 -10.15 4.00 16.43
C LEU A 101 -11.52 4.64 16.61
N LEU A 102 -12.61 3.86 16.48
CA LEU A 102 -13.97 4.35 16.69
C LEU A 102 -14.19 4.85 18.12
N GLU A 103 -13.69 4.11 19.12
CA GLU A 103 -13.75 4.50 20.53
C GLU A 103 -12.99 5.81 20.78
N ARG A 104 -11.75 5.91 20.30
CA ARG A 104 -10.92 7.11 20.47
C ARG A 104 -11.52 8.34 19.81
N LEU A 105 -12.16 8.18 18.65
CA LEU A 105 -12.82 9.25 17.91
C LEU A 105 -14.20 9.62 18.47
N GLY A 106 -14.78 8.81 19.35
CA GLY A 106 -16.18 8.94 19.74
C GLY A 106 -17.14 8.81 18.54
N ALA A 107 -16.73 8.08 17.50
CA ALA A 107 -17.46 7.97 16.25
C ALA A 107 -18.58 6.92 16.34
N GLY A 108 -19.62 7.10 15.52
CA GLY A 108 -20.77 6.20 15.39
C GLY A 108 -20.48 4.97 14.52
N LEU A 109 -21.26 4.78 13.46
CA LEU A 109 -21.06 3.70 12.49
C LEU A 109 -19.89 3.98 11.52
N ALA A 110 -19.06 2.97 11.23
CA ALA A 110 -18.06 3.02 10.16
C ALA A 110 -18.42 2.10 8.98
N PHE A 111 -18.12 2.57 7.76
CA PHE A 111 -18.18 1.72 6.56
C PHE A 111 -16.93 0.84 6.47
N ALA A 112 -17.11 -0.39 6.01
CA ALA A 112 -16.06 -1.35 5.73
C ALA A 112 -16.19 -1.86 4.29
N CYS A 113 -15.35 -1.36 3.37
CA CYS A 113 -15.41 -1.71 1.96
C CYS A 113 -14.02 -2.07 1.39
N PRO A 114 -13.68 -3.36 1.27
CA PRO A 114 -12.41 -3.79 0.68
C PRO A 114 -12.43 -3.83 -0.86
N ALA A 115 -13.60 -3.59 -1.48
CA ALA A 115 -13.75 -3.72 -2.93
C ALA A 115 -12.79 -2.81 -3.70
N PHE A 116 -12.27 -3.36 -4.80
CA PHE A 116 -11.47 -2.62 -5.77
C PHE A 116 -11.66 -3.23 -7.16
N PRO A 117 -12.76 -2.88 -7.87
CA PRO A 117 -13.14 -3.53 -9.12
C PRO A 117 -12.09 -3.45 -10.23
N ALA A 118 -11.33 -2.35 -10.31
CA ALA A 118 -10.21 -2.22 -11.26
C ALA A 118 -9.13 -3.31 -11.06
N ASN A 119 -8.97 -3.79 -9.83
CA ASN A 119 -8.12 -4.91 -9.47
C ASN A 119 -8.91 -6.21 -9.26
N ALA A 120 -10.10 -6.33 -9.86
CA ALA A 120 -10.95 -7.52 -9.80
C ALA A 120 -11.33 -7.96 -8.37
N ARG A 121 -11.51 -7.01 -7.44
CA ARG A 121 -12.09 -7.27 -6.12
C ARG A 121 -13.48 -6.66 -6.07
N SER A 122 -14.50 -7.47 -5.83
CA SER A 122 -15.88 -7.00 -5.72
C SER A 122 -16.58 -7.62 -4.51
N VAL A 123 -17.54 -6.89 -3.95
CA VAL A 123 -18.36 -7.36 -2.82
C VAL A 123 -19.82 -7.37 -3.26
N TYR A 124 -20.49 -8.51 -3.08
CA TYR A 124 -21.90 -8.68 -3.39
C TYR A 124 -22.58 -9.53 -2.32
N GLN A 125 -23.69 -9.04 -1.77
CA GLN A 125 -24.37 -9.64 -0.61
C GLN A 125 -23.41 -9.87 0.57
N GLY A 126 -22.48 -8.94 0.79
CA GLY A 126 -21.43 -9.04 1.81
C GLY A 126 -20.34 -10.08 1.51
N HIS A 127 -20.42 -10.80 0.39
CA HIS A 127 -19.43 -11.80 0.00
C HIS A 127 -18.36 -11.18 -0.89
N LEU A 128 -17.09 -11.39 -0.54
CA LEU A 128 -15.95 -10.90 -1.32
C LEU A 128 -15.56 -11.90 -2.42
N PHE A 129 -15.36 -11.36 -3.61
CA PHE A 129 -14.90 -12.06 -4.80
C PHE A 129 -13.51 -11.56 -5.23
N VAL A 130 -12.70 -12.49 -5.73
CA VAL A 130 -11.41 -12.23 -6.39
C VAL A 130 -11.50 -12.78 -7.81
N GLY A 131 -11.57 -11.87 -8.79
CA GLY A 131 -11.93 -12.23 -10.16
C GLY A 131 -13.33 -12.82 -10.21
N SER A 132 -13.45 -14.05 -10.71
CA SER A 132 -14.70 -14.79 -10.78
C SER A 132 -14.92 -15.78 -9.64
N ALA A 133 -13.98 -15.88 -8.70
CA ALA A 133 -14.04 -16.83 -7.58
C ALA A 133 -14.39 -16.12 -6.27
N LEU A 134 -15.03 -16.84 -5.34
CA LEU A 134 -15.15 -16.39 -3.96
C LEU A 134 -13.77 -16.29 -3.31
N LEU A 135 -13.64 -15.44 -2.28
CA LEU A 135 -12.37 -15.24 -1.55
C LEU A 135 -11.72 -16.56 -1.12
N ASN A 136 -12.52 -17.49 -0.59
CA ASN A 136 -12.07 -18.80 -0.09
C ASN A 136 -11.83 -19.86 -1.18
N GLU A 137 -11.96 -19.49 -2.45
CA GLU A 137 -11.72 -20.34 -3.62
C GLU A 137 -10.76 -19.66 -4.61
N SER A 138 -9.99 -18.68 -4.13
CA SER A 138 -9.18 -17.79 -4.96
C SER A 138 -7.66 -18.03 -4.85
N GLY A 139 -7.25 -18.94 -3.97
CA GLY A 139 -5.88 -19.10 -3.49
C GLY A 139 -5.66 -18.45 -2.11
N MET A 140 -6.49 -17.47 -1.72
CA MET A 140 -6.38 -16.81 -0.41
C MET A 140 -6.71 -17.75 0.76
N GLU A 141 -7.47 -18.83 0.53
CA GLU A 141 -7.72 -19.89 1.52
C GLU A 141 -6.45 -20.61 1.98
N ASN A 142 -5.38 -20.52 1.17
CA ASN A 142 -4.05 -21.08 1.41
C ASN A 142 -3.00 -20.00 1.71
N HIS A 143 -3.41 -18.74 1.94
CA HIS A 143 -2.47 -17.66 2.27
C HIS A 143 -1.64 -18.03 3.50
N PRO A 144 -0.30 -17.88 3.47
CA PRO A 144 0.58 -18.47 4.49
C PRO A 144 0.47 -17.83 5.88
N LEU A 145 -0.05 -16.61 5.97
CA LEU A 145 -0.17 -15.87 7.24
C LEU A 145 -1.63 -15.67 7.68
N THR A 146 -2.53 -15.47 6.73
CA THR A 146 -3.93 -15.09 6.97
C THR A 146 -4.85 -15.86 6.01
N PRO A 147 -4.97 -17.19 6.16
CA PRO A 147 -5.77 -18.01 5.25
C PRO A 147 -7.25 -17.63 5.33
N MET A 148 -7.78 -17.12 4.23
CA MET A 148 -9.15 -16.60 4.14
C MET A 148 -10.11 -17.71 3.70
N ARG A 149 -10.77 -18.37 4.66
CA ARG A 149 -11.63 -19.56 4.40
C ARG A 149 -13.13 -19.26 4.36
N ASP A 150 -13.48 -18.00 4.49
CA ASP A 150 -14.85 -17.53 4.56
C ASP A 150 -14.98 -16.25 3.71
N PRO A 151 -15.84 -16.23 2.68
CA PRO A 151 -16.02 -15.06 1.82
C PRO A 151 -16.99 -14.04 2.41
N ASP A 152 -17.80 -14.39 3.43
CA ASP A 152 -18.79 -13.51 4.04
C ASP A 152 -18.13 -12.52 5.00
N LEU A 153 -17.96 -11.28 4.54
CA LEU A 153 -17.25 -10.25 5.29
C LEU A 153 -18.00 -9.79 6.54
N VAL A 154 -19.34 -9.95 6.58
CA VAL A 154 -20.12 -9.64 7.78
C VAL A 154 -19.70 -10.61 8.90
N ARG A 155 -19.59 -11.90 8.55
CA ARG A 155 -19.15 -12.94 9.49
C ARG A 155 -17.66 -12.84 9.82
N VAL A 156 -16.80 -12.57 8.84
CA VAL A 156 -15.35 -12.44 9.08
C VAL A 156 -15.05 -11.25 10.01
N LEU A 157 -15.60 -10.07 9.72
CA LEU A 157 -15.41 -8.91 10.61
C LEU A 157 -16.07 -9.15 11.96
N GLY A 158 -17.27 -9.73 11.99
CA GLY A 158 -18.02 -10.00 13.23
C GLY A 158 -17.34 -10.95 14.22
N ARG A 159 -16.33 -11.72 13.81
CA ARG A 159 -15.51 -12.53 14.72
C ARG A 159 -14.40 -11.72 15.42
N GLN A 160 -14.01 -10.59 14.83
CA GLN A 160 -12.86 -9.77 15.25
C GLN A 160 -13.25 -8.58 16.13
N THR A 161 -14.55 -8.32 16.29
CA THR A 161 -15.07 -7.15 17.01
C THR A 161 -16.19 -7.57 17.97
N SER A 162 -16.35 -6.78 19.04
CA SER A 162 -17.53 -6.88 19.92
C SER A 162 -18.76 -6.14 19.37
N GLY A 163 -18.58 -5.28 18.37
CA GLY A 163 -19.63 -4.52 17.71
C GLY A 163 -20.46 -5.35 16.73
N LYS A 164 -21.73 -4.97 16.53
CA LYS A 164 -22.57 -5.60 15.50
C LYS A 164 -22.12 -5.14 14.10
N VAL A 165 -21.96 -6.10 13.19
CA VAL A 165 -21.63 -5.87 11.78
C VAL A 165 -22.88 -6.10 10.92
N GLY A 166 -23.23 -5.10 10.11
CA GLY A 166 -24.36 -5.12 9.19
C GLY A 166 -23.90 -5.11 7.73
N LEU A 167 -24.86 -5.06 6.83
CA LEU A 167 -24.66 -5.00 5.38
C LEU A 167 -25.47 -3.85 4.81
N ILE A 168 -24.84 -2.99 4.01
CA ILE A 168 -25.51 -2.13 3.04
C ILE A 168 -25.46 -2.87 1.70
N PRO A 169 -26.59 -3.49 1.28
CA PRO A 169 -26.58 -4.44 0.17
C PRO A 169 -26.60 -3.71 -1.17
N PHE A 170 -26.25 -4.44 -2.23
CA PHE A 170 -26.18 -3.96 -3.60
C PHE A 170 -27.36 -3.08 -4.03
N PRO A 171 -28.65 -3.41 -3.77
CA PRO A 171 -29.75 -2.55 -4.19
C PRO A 171 -29.73 -1.14 -3.59
N ALA A 172 -29.25 -0.99 -2.34
CA ALA A 172 -29.09 0.32 -1.72
C ALA A 172 -27.95 1.10 -2.38
N VAL A 173 -26.84 0.43 -2.68
CA VAL A 173 -25.67 1.05 -3.35
C VAL A 173 -26.00 1.44 -4.80
N GLU A 174 -26.76 0.61 -5.50
CA GLU A 174 -27.26 0.87 -6.85
C GLU A 174 -28.15 2.13 -6.90
N GLY A 175 -28.90 2.39 -5.81
CA GLY A 175 -29.70 3.58 -5.61
C GLY A 175 -28.91 4.87 -5.34
N GLY A 176 -27.58 4.80 -5.25
CA GLY A 176 -26.70 5.96 -5.08
C GLY A 176 -26.49 6.41 -3.64
N ALA A 177 -25.76 7.51 -3.46
CA ALA A 177 -25.26 7.95 -2.16
C ALA A 177 -26.36 8.23 -1.12
N ASP A 178 -27.51 8.77 -1.53
CA ASP A 178 -28.64 9.01 -0.62
C ASP A 178 -29.23 7.72 -0.07
N ALA A 179 -29.37 6.68 -0.90
CA ALA A 179 -29.87 5.38 -0.46
C ALA A 179 -28.87 4.69 0.48
N VAL A 180 -27.56 4.83 0.21
CA VAL A 180 -26.49 4.37 1.12
C VAL A 180 -26.57 5.07 2.47
N ARG A 181 -26.75 6.41 2.49
CA ARG A 181 -26.91 7.20 3.73
C ARG A 181 -28.14 6.76 4.54
N GLN A 182 -29.27 6.51 3.87
CA GLN A 182 -30.49 6.05 4.52
C GLN A 182 -30.30 4.68 5.19
N GLU A 183 -29.66 3.74 4.48
CA GLU A 183 -29.40 2.41 5.03
C GLU A 183 -28.37 2.44 6.17
N ALA A 184 -27.32 3.27 6.04
CA ALA A 184 -26.36 3.53 7.11
C ALA A 184 -27.05 4.06 8.38
N THR A 185 -27.95 5.03 8.23
CA THR A 185 -28.74 5.60 9.34
C THR A 185 -29.61 4.52 10.00
N ARG A 186 -30.26 3.67 9.19
CA ARG A 186 -31.08 2.56 9.69
C ARG A 186 -30.25 1.57 10.51
N LEU A 187 -29.05 1.21 10.03
CA LEU A 187 -28.12 0.33 10.72
C LEU A 187 -27.63 0.95 12.03
N GLU A 188 -27.23 2.22 12.01
CA GLU A 188 -26.78 2.93 13.21
C GLU A 188 -27.87 2.99 14.28
N GLN A 189 -29.12 3.31 13.92
CA GLN A 189 -30.27 3.29 14.82
C GLN A 189 -30.58 1.90 15.40
N ALA A 190 -30.27 0.83 14.66
CA ALA A 190 -30.39 -0.55 15.12
C ALA A 190 -29.19 -1.04 15.97
N GLY A 191 -28.23 -0.15 16.25
CA GLY A 191 -27.07 -0.42 17.09
C GLY A 191 -25.94 -1.19 16.39
N TYR A 192 -25.85 -1.09 15.06
CA TYR A 192 -24.69 -1.59 14.31
C TYR A 192 -23.52 -0.63 14.42
N ARG A 193 -22.31 -1.16 14.60
CA ARG A 193 -21.05 -0.37 14.58
C ARG A 193 -20.39 -0.35 13.23
N TYR A 194 -20.62 -1.38 12.43
CA TYR A 194 -20.00 -1.52 11.11
C TYR A 194 -21.06 -1.84 10.07
N ALA A 195 -20.83 -1.34 8.86
CA ALA A 195 -21.53 -1.79 7.67
C ALA A 195 -20.52 -2.27 6.63
N ILE A 196 -20.56 -3.56 6.29
CA ILE A 196 -20.00 -4.03 5.03
C ILE A 196 -20.83 -3.40 3.92
N VAL A 197 -20.17 -2.84 2.90
CA VAL A 197 -20.86 -2.18 1.78
C VAL A 197 -20.54 -2.87 0.47
N ASP A 198 -21.56 -3.33 -0.22
CA ASP A 198 -21.42 -3.98 -1.53
C ASP A 198 -20.86 -3.01 -2.57
N ALA A 199 -19.96 -3.49 -3.43
CA ALA A 199 -19.42 -2.72 -4.54
C ALA A 199 -18.89 -3.65 -5.63
N VAL A 200 -19.42 -3.50 -6.84
CA VAL A 200 -19.03 -4.30 -8.01
C VAL A 200 -18.50 -3.44 -9.16
N THR A 201 -18.65 -2.11 -9.09
CA THR A 201 -18.11 -1.15 -10.07
C THR A 201 -17.50 0.06 -9.37
N GLU A 202 -16.69 0.84 -10.09
CA GLU A 202 -16.12 2.11 -9.58
C GLU A 202 -17.21 3.14 -9.24
N ARG A 203 -18.32 3.16 -10.00
CA ARG A 203 -19.48 4.02 -9.68
C ARG A 203 -19.99 3.77 -8.27
N HIS A 204 -19.96 2.51 -7.80
CA HIS A 204 -20.41 2.17 -6.46
C HIS A 204 -19.45 2.74 -5.41
N LEU A 205 -18.14 2.63 -5.65
CA LEU A 205 -17.12 3.19 -4.76
C LEU A 205 -17.24 4.72 -4.65
N LEU A 206 -17.54 5.42 -5.75
CA LEU A 206 -17.81 6.86 -5.75
C LEU A 206 -19.05 7.19 -4.91
N ALA A 207 -20.15 6.46 -5.09
CA ALA A 207 -21.37 6.66 -4.31
C ALA A 207 -21.18 6.38 -2.80
N ILE A 208 -20.39 5.37 -2.45
CA ILE A 208 -20.03 5.05 -1.05
C ILE A 208 -19.18 6.18 -0.47
N GLY A 209 -18.18 6.65 -1.20
CA GLY A 209 -17.35 7.78 -0.76
C GLY A 209 -18.17 9.06 -0.54
N GLU A 210 -19.10 9.37 -1.44
CA GLU A 210 -20.02 10.50 -1.27
C GLU A 210 -20.95 10.32 -0.05
N ALA A 211 -21.49 9.12 0.15
CA ALA A 211 -22.30 8.80 1.33
C ALA A 211 -21.52 8.95 2.64
N ALA A 212 -20.21 8.72 2.60
CA ALA A 212 -19.32 8.79 3.75
C ALA A 212 -18.88 10.21 4.15
N ALA A 213 -19.36 11.28 3.48
CA ALA A 213 -18.92 12.65 3.73
C ALA A 213 -19.05 13.10 5.21
N SER A 214 -20.04 12.59 5.94
CA SER A 214 -20.28 12.89 7.36
C SER A 214 -19.69 11.86 8.33
N HIS A 215 -19.08 10.78 7.84
CA HIS A 215 -18.47 9.77 8.71
C HIS A 215 -17.09 10.22 9.17
N LEU A 216 -16.81 10.10 10.48
CA LEU A 216 -15.48 10.40 11.02
C LEU A 216 -14.44 9.33 10.65
N LEU A 217 -14.86 8.06 10.57
CA LEU A 217 -14.01 6.93 10.20
C LEU A 217 -14.61 6.14 9.05
N ILE A 218 -13.79 5.86 8.06
CA ILE A 218 -14.06 4.92 6.98
C ILE A 218 -12.99 3.85 7.02
N THR A 219 -13.34 2.61 6.74
CA THR A 219 -12.39 1.50 6.70
C THR A 219 -12.50 0.75 5.38
N GLY A 220 -11.38 0.30 4.81
CA GLY A 220 -11.44 -0.37 3.52
C GLY A 220 -10.12 -0.56 2.80
N GLY A 221 -10.25 -0.98 1.55
CA GLY A 221 -9.18 -0.92 0.56
C GLY A 221 -9.00 0.49 0.01
N SER A 222 -8.13 0.66 -0.97
CA SER A 222 -7.89 1.96 -1.64
C SER A 222 -9.07 2.41 -2.52
N GLY A 223 -9.85 1.47 -3.07
CA GLY A 223 -10.94 1.76 -3.99
C GLY A 223 -11.99 2.72 -3.43
N VAL A 224 -12.47 2.51 -2.20
CA VAL A 224 -13.51 3.37 -1.59
C VAL A 224 -13.01 4.80 -1.33
N ALA A 225 -11.70 5.02 -1.21
CA ALA A 225 -11.13 6.35 -1.05
C ALA A 225 -11.30 7.23 -2.30
N MET A 226 -11.57 6.64 -3.48
CA MET A 226 -11.77 7.35 -4.75
C MET A 226 -12.89 8.42 -4.66
N GLY A 227 -13.93 8.16 -3.87
CA GLY A 227 -15.05 9.11 -3.72
C GLY A 227 -14.83 10.22 -2.70
N LEU A 228 -13.77 10.15 -1.87
CA LEU A 228 -13.58 11.10 -0.76
C LEU A 228 -13.10 12.51 -1.19
N PRO A 229 -12.16 12.66 -2.14
CA PRO A 229 -11.71 13.97 -2.60
C PRO A 229 -12.86 14.87 -3.11
N GLY A 230 -13.89 14.26 -3.70
CA GLY A 230 -15.09 14.95 -4.16
C GLY A 230 -15.83 15.68 -3.03
N ASN A 231 -15.90 15.08 -1.85
CA ASN A 231 -16.57 15.65 -0.68
C ASN A 231 -15.88 16.94 -0.21
N PHE A 232 -14.56 16.87 -0.06
CA PHE A 232 -13.75 18.03 0.37
C PHE A 232 -13.80 19.16 -0.66
N ARG A 233 -13.81 18.83 -1.95
CA ARG A 233 -13.96 19.81 -3.03
C ARG A 233 -15.34 20.47 -3.00
N GLY A 234 -16.41 19.67 -2.85
CA GLY A 234 -17.78 20.17 -2.73
C GLY A 234 -17.99 21.08 -1.52
N ALA A 235 -17.26 20.83 -0.43
CA ALA A 235 -17.23 21.67 0.77
C ALA A 235 -16.31 22.91 0.65
N GLY A 236 -15.64 23.12 -0.49
CA GLY A 236 -14.69 24.23 -0.68
C GLY A 236 -13.40 24.13 0.14
N GLN A 237 -13.06 22.93 0.64
CA GLN A 237 -11.90 22.67 1.48
C GLN A 237 -10.68 22.21 0.68
N LEU A 238 -10.91 21.62 -0.50
CA LEU A 238 -9.87 21.20 -1.44
C LEU A 238 -9.83 22.15 -2.63
N ALA A 239 -8.68 22.76 -2.88
CA ALA A 239 -8.49 23.71 -3.98
C ALA A 239 -8.65 23.03 -5.36
N ALA A 240 -9.24 23.74 -6.31
CA ALA A 240 -9.27 23.31 -7.70
C ALA A 240 -7.97 23.72 -8.42
N GLY A 241 -7.46 22.85 -9.30
CA GLY A 241 -6.38 23.20 -10.24
C GLY A 241 -4.94 23.07 -9.72
N THR A 242 -4.70 22.53 -8.53
CA THR A 242 -3.35 22.16 -8.07
C THR A 242 -2.92 20.80 -8.63
N ASP A 243 -1.70 20.70 -9.18
CA ASP A 243 -1.12 19.40 -9.56
C ASP A 243 -0.68 18.65 -8.29
N ALA A 244 -1.62 17.90 -7.70
CA ALA A 244 -1.41 17.09 -6.50
C ALA A 244 -0.29 16.04 -6.67
N ALA A 245 0.01 15.66 -7.91
CA ALA A 245 1.02 14.66 -8.25
C ALA A 245 2.39 15.28 -8.57
N SER A 246 2.54 16.59 -8.39
CA SER A 246 3.78 17.30 -8.67
C SER A 246 4.89 16.91 -7.69
N LEU A 247 6.00 16.44 -8.24
CA LEU A 247 7.23 16.17 -7.51
C LEU A 247 8.35 17.11 -7.99
N PRO A 248 9.39 17.34 -7.17
CA PRO A 248 10.60 18.02 -7.63
C PRO A 248 11.20 17.34 -8.87
N LYS A 249 11.92 18.10 -9.70
CA LYS A 249 12.63 17.56 -10.86
C LYS A 249 13.64 16.50 -10.42
N SER A 250 13.65 15.37 -11.11
CA SER A 250 14.57 14.28 -10.80
C SER A 250 16.01 14.62 -11.17
N ARG A 251 16.95 14.07 -10.42
CA ARG A 251 18.40 14.24 -10.61
C ARG A 251 19.11 12.94 -10.25
N GLY A 252 20.38 12.82 -10.64
CA GLY A 252 21.23 11.71 -10.26
C GLY A 252 21.01 10.44 -11.09
N ALA A 253 21.81 9.42 -10.77
CA ALA A 253 21.82 8.17 -11.50
C ALA A 253 20.53 7.36 -11.32
N ALA A 254 20.19 6.55 -12.32
CA ALA A 254 19.03 5.65 -12.31
C ALA A 254 19.43 4.22 -11.95
N LEU A 255 18.77 3.64 -10.95
CA LEU A 255 19.02 2.28 -10.46
C LEU A 255 17.71 1.52 -10.25
N VAL A 256 17.71 0.25 -10.62
CA VAL A 256 16.67 -0.72 -10.26
C VAL A 256 17.27 -1.76 -9.31
N LEU A 257 16.61 -1.99 -8.19
CA LEU A 257 16.89 -3.09 -7.27
C LEU A 257 15.73 -4.08 -7.27
N ALA A 258 15.98 -5.34 -7.61
CA ALA A 258 14.95 -6.36 -7.71
C ALA A 258 15.23 -7.54 -6.78
N GLY A 259 14.41 -7.72 -5.74
CA GLY A 259 14.45 -8.89 -4.85
C GLY A 259 13.24 -9.83 -5.02
N SER A 260 12.15 -9.34 -5.62
CA SER A 260 10.95 -10.15 -5.84
C SER A 260 11.19 -11.28 -6.84
N CYS A 261 10.80 -12.49 -6.46
CA CYS A 261 10.85 -13.69 -7.32
C CYS A 261 9.52 -13.96 -8.06
N SER A 262 8.63 -12.96 -8.15
CA SER A 262 7.34 -13.11 -8.83
C SER A 262 7.50 -13.30 -10.35
N ARG A 263 6.49 -13.91 -10.98
CA ARG A 263 6.44 -14.03 -12.46
C ARG A 263 6.55 -12.67 -13.17
N ALA A 264 5.89 -11.64 -12.63
CA ALA A 264 5.94 -10.29 -13.18
C ALA A 264 7.35 -9.68 -13.10
N THR A 265 8.01 -9.80 -11.95
CA THR A 265 9.37 -9.24 -11.76
C THR A 265 10.38 -9.98 -12.63
N LEU A 266 10.29 -11.32 -12.71
CA LEU A 266 11.14 -12.10 -13.61
C LEU A 266 10.89 -11.75 -15.10
N GLY A 267 9.65 -11.40 -15.47
CA GLY A 267 9.32 -10.89 -16.80
C GLY A 267 9.96 -9.54 -17.10
N GLN A 268 9.85 -8.60 -16.16
CA GLN A 268 10.45 -7.26 -16.24
C GLN A 268 11.99 -7.33 -16.36
N LEU A 269 12.64 -8.21 -15.61
CA LEU A 269 14.09 -8.44 -15.71
C LEU A 269 14.51 -9.02 -17.07
N ARG A 270 13.75 -10.00 -17.59
CA ARG A 270 14.00 -10.54 -18.94
C ARG A 270 13.86 -9.45 -20.00
N ARG A 271 12.81 -8.62 -19.91
CA ARG A 271 12.59 -7.50 -20.81
C ARG A 271 13.73 -6.50 -20.76
N ALA A 272 14.18 -6.11 -19.57
CA ALA A 272 15.33 -5.21 -19.38
C ALA A 272 16.58 -5.71 -20.12
N GLY A 273 16.92 -7.00 -19.97
CA GLY A 273 18.03 -7.61 -20.70
C GLY A 273 17.85 -7.63 -22.22
N GLN A 274 16.62 -7.88 -22.71
CA GLN A 274 16.31 -7.87 -24.15
C GLN A 274 16.47 -6.49 -24.80
N VAL A 275 16.18 -5.42 -24.06
CA VAL A 275 16.35 -4.04 -24.54
C VAL A 275 17.73 -3.45 -24.24
N GLY A 276 18.67 -4.27 -23.74
CA GLY A 276 20.06 -3.89 -23.55
C GLY A 276 20.35 -3.09 -22.27
N VAL A 277 19.42 -3.05 -21.30
CA VAL A 277 19.70 -2.48 -19.97
C VAL A 277 20.72 -3.39 -19.27
N PRO A 278 21.84 -2.86 -18.73
CA PRO A 278 22.78 -3.66 -17.98
C PRO A 278 22.13 -4.26 -16.72
N VAL A 279 22.23 -5.59 -16.58
CA VAL A 279 21.70 -6.35 -15.44
C VAL A 279 22.83 -7.11 -14.76
N LEU A 280 22.99 -6.90 -13.46
CA LEU A 280 23.75 -7.77 -12.58
C LEU A 280 22.80 -8.72 -11.86
N ASP A 281 23.01 -10.02 -12.02
CA ASP A 281 22.32 -11.07 -11.27
C ASP A 281 23.21 -11.53 -10.11
N LEU A 282 22.77 -11.26 -8.87
CA LEU A 282 23.41 -11.70 -7.64
C LEU A 282 22.92 -13.09 -7.29
N ASP A 283 23.85 -14.00 -7.00
CA ASP A 283 23.54 -15.38 -6.65
C ASP A 283 23.80 -15.65 -5.15
N PRO A 284 22.81 -15.39 -4.26
CA PRO A 284 22.93 -15.69 -2.83
C PRO A 284 22.99 -17.18 -2.53
N LEU A 285 22.62 -18.05 -3.47
CA LEU A 285 22.78 -19.49 -3.30
C LEU A 285 24.24 -19.92 -3.46
N GLN A 286 24.97 -19.33 -4.41
CA GLN A 286 26.40 -19.54 -4.58
C GLN A 286 27.21 -18.83 -3.50
N THR A 287 26.86 -17.57 -3.21
CA THR A 287 27.57 -16.70 -2.25
C THR A 287 26.60 -16.25 -1.15
N PRO A 288 26.34 -17.07 -0.11
CA PRO A 288 25.43 -16.72 0.99
C PRO A 288 26.10 -15.79 2.01
N ASP A 289 26.69 -14.69 1.55
CA ASP A 289 27.40 -13.68 2.34
C ASP A 289 26.99 -12.29 1.86
N ALA A 290 26.31 -11.54 2.73
CA ALA A 290 25.75 -10.25 2.39
C ALA A 290 26.85 -9.25 1.98
N ALA A 291 27.93 -9.18 2.77
CA ALA A 291 29.02 -8.24 2.53
C ALA A 291 29.76 -8.55 1.21
N ALA A 292 29.91 -9.82 0.85
CA ALA A 292 30.51 -10.23 -0.41
C ALA A 292 29.64 -9.82 -1.61
N LEU A 293 28.33 -10.06 -1.56
CA LEU A 293 27.40 -9.68 -2.61
C LEU A 293 27.26 -8.15 -2.76
N THR A 294 27.21 -7.43 -1.64
CA THR A 294 27.19 -5.96 -1.62
C THR A 294 28.44 -5.37 -2.27
N ARG A 295 29.63 -5.93 -1.98
CA ARG A 295 30.89 -5.52 -2.64
C ARG A 295 30.84 -5.81 -4.13
N GLN A 296 30.40 -7.01 -4.53
CA GLN A 296 30.25 -7.39 -5.92
C GLN A 296 29.36 -6.40 -6.69
N ALA A 297 28.20 -6.05 -6.13
CA ALA A 297 27.29 -5.09 -6.73
C ALA A 297 27.88 -3.67 -6.78
N SER A 298 28.53 -3.23 -5.71
CA SER A 298 29.15 -1.90 -5.63
C SER A 298 30.27 -1.74 -6.66
N ASP A 299 31.13 -2.75 -6.81
CA ASP A 299 32.22 -2.74 -7.79
C ASP A 299 31.67 -2.72 -9.21
N TRP A 300 30.63 -3.53 -9.48
CA TRP A 300 29.98 -3.59 -10.79
C TRP A 300 29.26 -2.28 -11.17
N LEU A 301 28.64 -1.60 -10.20
CA LEU A 301 28.00 -0.29 -10.41
C LEU A 301 29.02 0.83 -10.69
N GLY A 302 30.28 0.64 -10.24
CA GLY A 302 31.50 1.36 -10.63
C GLY A 302 31.32 2.52 -11.61
N ASP A 303 31.42 2.18 -12.88
CA ASP A 303 31.45 3.03 -14.06
C ASP A 303 30.09 3.11 -14.79
N LYS A 304 29.04 2.49 -14.25
CA LYS A 304 27.74 2.33 -14.94
C LYS A 304 26.65 3.24 -14.42
N LEU A 305 26.85 3.85 -13.25
CA LEU A 305 25.92 4.83 -12.71
C LEU A 305 25.88 6.07 -13.61
N GLY A 306 24.71 6.37 -14.14
CA GLY A 306 24.50 7.53 -15.00
C GLY A 306 23.01 7.76 -15.29
N GLU A 307 22.73 8.51 -16.35
CA GLU A 307 21.35 8.82 -16.72
C GLU A 307 20.55 7.58 -17.12
N GLN A 308 21.21 6.63 -17.78
CA GLN A 308 20.61 5.36 -18.20
C GLN A 308 20.45 4.43 -16.99
N PRO A 309 19.33 3.69 -16.89
CA PRO A 309 19.11 2.79 -15.79
C PRO A 309 20.05 1.58 -15.86
N VAL A 310 20.44 1.10 -14.68
CA VAL A 310 21.08 -0.21 -14.50
C VAL A 310 20.30 -1.02 -13.47
N VAL A 311 20.38 -2.34 -13.55
CA VAL A 311 19.64 -3.25 -12.67
C VAL A 311 20.60 -4.09 -11.85
N VAL A 312 20.35 -4.16 -10.55
CA VAL A 312 20.91 -5.18 -9.66
C VAL A 312 19.75 -6.04 -9.16
N ALA A 313 19.80 -7.32 -9.49
CA ALA A 313 18.77 -8.29 -9.13
C ALA A 313 19.34 -9.37 -8.21
N ALA A 314 18.54 -9.78 -7.23
CA ALA A 314 18.69 -11.03 -6.49
C ALA A 314 17.44 -11.93 -6.66
N SER A 315 16.61 -11.61 -7.67
CA SER A 315 15.44 -12.37 -8.06
C SER A 315 15.84 -13.71 -8.68
N ALA A 316 15.21 -14.79 -8.26
CA ALA A 316 15.54 -16.14 -8.73
C ALA A 316 14.29 -16.93 -9.14
N PRO A 317 14.40 -17.90 -10.06
CA PRO A 317 13.33 -18.84 -10.34
C PRO A 317 13.03 -19.76 -9.12
N PRO A 318 11.83 -20.36 -9.06
CA PRO A 318 11.36 -21.08 -7.85
C PRO A 318 12.27 -22.19 -7.34
N ASP A 319 12.98 -22.89 -8.23
CA ASP A 319 13.93 -23.95 -7.92
C ASP A 319 15.16 -23.43 -7.17
N LYS A 320 15.75 -22.32 -7.61
CA LYS A 320 16.85 -21.64 -6.91
C LYS A 320 16.41 -21.09 -5.56
N VAL A 321 15.21 -20.52 -5.48
CA VAL A 321 14.63 -20.03 -4.21
C VAL A 321 14.47 -21.19 -3.23
N ALA A 322 13.89 -22.30 -3.66
CA ALA A 322 13.72 -23.49 -2.82
C ALA A 322 15.06 -24.06 -2.34
N ALA A 323 16.09 -24.07 -3.19
CA ALA A 323 17.43 -24.50 -2.83
C ALA A 323 18.06 -23.59 -1.77
N LEU A 324 17.94 -22.27 -1.92
CA LEU A 324 18.45 -21.30 -0.94
C LEU A 324 17.74 -21.44 0.41
N GLN A 325 16.41 -21.54 0.39
CA GLN A 325 15.60 -21.75 1.59
C GLN A 325 15.91 -23.08 2.26
N SER A 326 16.21 -24.13 1.50
CA SER A 326 16.64 -25.42 2.06
C SER A 326 18.03 -25.33 2.72
N ARG A 327 18.92 -24.48 2.19
CA ARG A 327 20.27 -24.27 2.71
C ARG A 327 20.30 -23.40 3.97
N LEU A 328 19.51 -22.32 4.02
CA LEU A 328 19.60 -21.29 5.06
C LEU A 328 18.39 -21.25 6.01
N GLY A 329 17.27 -21.87 5.62
CA GLY A 329 15.95 -21.60 6.18
C GLY A 329 15.27 -20.43 5.47
N ARG A 330 13.93 -20.46 5.41
CA ARG A 330 13.12 -19.46 4.68
C ARG A 330 13.40 -18.03 5.14
N ASP A 331 13.37 -17.79 6.44
CA ASP A 331 13.48 -16.45 7.00
C ASP A 331 14.89 -15.86 6.80
N ARG A 332 15.93 -16.68 7.00
CA ARG A 332 17.31 -16.25 6.76
C ARG A 332 17.61 -16.02 5.29
N ALA A 333 17.02 -16.82 4.39
CA ALA A 333 17.16 -16.61 2.96
C ALA A 333 16.56 -15.27 2.50
N GLY A 334 15.36 -14.93 3.01
CA GLY A 334 14.74 -13.62 2.75
C GLY A 334 15.55 -12.46 3.33
N ALA A 335 15.92 -12.56 4.61
CA ALA A 335 16.70 -11.54 5.30
C ALA A 335 18.05 -11.25 4.61
N LEU A 336 18.74 -12.28 4.11
CA LEU A 336 19.98 -12.13 3.35
C LEU A 336 19.77 -11.27 2.09
N VAL A 337 18.72 -11.55 1.31
CA VAL A 337 18.44 -10.80 0.08
C VAL A 337 18.03 -9.36 0.39
N GLU A 338 17.21 -9.17 1.42
CA GLU A 338 16.81 -7.86 1.91
C GLU A 338 18.01 -7.02 2.37
N GLU A 339 18.91 -7.61 3.16
CA GLU A 339 20.13 -6.97 3.65
C GLU A 339 21.05 -6.54 2.51
N VAL A 340 21.32 -7.44 1.55
CA VAL A 340 22.16 -7.14 0.38
C VAL A 340 21.60 -5.98 -0.43
N LEU A 341 20.32 -6.02 -0.78
CA LEU A 341 19.72 -4.98 -1.62
C LEU A 341 19.59 -3.65 -0.87
N ALA A 342 19.36 -3.68 0.45
CA ALA A 342 19.38 -2.48 1.28
C ALA A 342 20.77 -1.85 1.36
N ASP A 343 21.82 -2.64 1.59
CA ASP A 343 23.21 -2.17 1.60
C ASP A 343 23.62 -1.58 0.24
N VAL A 344 23.24 -2.24 -0.86
CA VAL A 344 23.51 -1.75 -2.21
C VAL A 344 22.79 -0.43 -2.47
N ALA A 345 21.54 -0.27 -1.99
CA ALA A 345 20.82 0.99 -2.10
C ALA A 345 21.55 2.13 -1.39
N GLU A 346 21.96 1.93 -0.14
CA GLU A 346 22.70 2.91 0.66
C GLU A 346 24.00 3.31 -0.03
N ALA A 347 24.81 2.33 -0.46
CA ALA A 347 26.06 2.58 -1.16
C ALA A 347 25.87 3.31 -2.50
N ALA A 348 24.81 2.98 -3.25
CA ALA A 348 24.55 3.59 -4.54
C ALA A 348 24.00 5.03 -4.42
N VAL A 349 23.13 5.29 -3.43
CA VAL A 349 22.65 6.64 -3.11
C VAL A 349 23.80 7.54 -2.68
N ALA A 350 24.72 7.03 -1.84
CA ALA A 350 25.95 7.75 -1.46
C ALA A 350 26.84 8.09 -2.67
N ARG A 351 26.68 7.39 -3.79
CA ARG A 351 27.41 7.59 -5.06
C ARG A 351 26.62 8.38 -6.10
N GLY A 352 25.49 8.99 -5.72
CA GLY A 352 24.73 9.91 -6.57
C GLY A 352 23.56 9.27 -7.32
N VAL A 353 23.11 8.07 -6.94
CA VAL A 353 21.78 7.60 -7.34
C VAL A 353 20.73 8.52 -6.72
N GLY A 354 19.90 9.13 -7.58
CA GLY A 354 18.77 9.96 -7.17
C GLY A 354 17.43 9.48 -7.70
N ARG A 355 17.42 8.39 -8.49
CA ARG A 355 16.21 7.77 -9.06
C ARG A 355 16.28 6.27 -8.86
N LEU A 356 15.49 5.75 -7.92
CA LEU A 356 15.59 4.37 -7.47
C LEU A 356 14.23 3.65 -7.61
N VAL A 357 14.22 2.58 -8.40
CA VAL A 357 13.09 1.65 -8.49
C VAL A 357 13.41 0.43 -7.64
N VAL A 358 12.49 0.01 -6.77
CA VAL A 358 12.65 -1.19 -5.94
C VAL A 358 11.51 -2.15 -6.22
N ALA A 359 11.83 -3.40 -6.60
CA ALA A 359 10.86 -4.45 -6.91
C ALA A 359 10.84 -5.54 -5.85
N GLY A 360 9.76 -5.59 -5.08
CA GLY A 360 9.51 -6.51 -3.95
C GLY A 360 9.05 -5.73 -2.71
N GLY A 361 8.01 -6.22 -2.02
CA GLY A 361 7.43 -5.50 -0.87
C GLY A 361 8.39 -5.48 0.32
N GLU A 362 8.93 -6.63 0.66
CA GLU A 362 9.92 -6.83 1.72
C GLU A 362 11.22 -6.10 1.37
N THR A 363 11.69 -6.22 0.12
CA THR A 363 12.84 -5.47 -0.40
C THR A 363 12.64 -3.95 -0.30
N SER A 364 11.46 -3.45 -0.66
CA SER A 364 11.12 -2.03 -0.56
C SER A 364 11.16 -1.57 0.89
N GLY A 365 10.60 -2.36 1.81
CA GLY A 365 10.67 -2.08 3.25
C GLY A 365 12.09 -2.02 3.78
N ALA A 366 12.95 -2.98 3.42
CA ALA A 366 14.35 -3.02 3.82
C ALA A 366 15.15 -1.83 3.28
N VAL A 367 14.97 -1.48 2.00
CA VAL A 367 15.63 -0.33 1.36
C VAL A 367 15.19 1.00 1.98
N VAL A 368 13.88 1.24 2.12
CA VAL A 368 13.34 2.47 2.74
C VAL A 368 13.84 2.64 4.17
N SER A 369 13.83 1.55 4.96
CA SER A 369 14.32 1.56 6.34
C SER A 369 15.82 1.86 6.40
N ARG A 370 16.62 1.23 5.53
CA ARG A 370 18.07 1.44 5.50
C ARG A 370 18.44 2.86 5.10
N LEU A 371 17.74 3.44 4.13
CA LEU A 371 17.94 4.81 3.68
C LEU A 371 17.43 5.85 4.69
N GLY A 372 16.82 5.43 5.81
CA GLY A 372 16.28 6.34 6.82
C GLY A 372 15.12 7.20 6.29
N VAL A 373 14.42 6.73 5.27
CA VAL A 373 13.30 7.46 4.65
C VAL A 373 12.11 7.44 5.61
N ARG A 374 11.68 8.63 6.02
CA ARG A 374 10.57 8.82 6.97
C ARG A 374 9.30 9.27 6.28
N THR A 375 9.43 10.03 5.20
CA THR A 375 8.30 10.53 4.43
C THR A 375 8.47 10.30 2.94
N LEU A 376 7.35 10.12 2.24
CA LEU A 376 7.27 9.96 0.80
C LEU A 376 6.14 10.83 0.26
N ARG A 377 6.50 11.88 -0.47
CA ARG A 377 5.53 12.63 -1.26
C ARG A 377 5.11 11.82 -2.46
N ILE A 378 3.82 11.74 -2.71
CA ILE A 378 3.28 10.87 -3.75
C ILE A 378 3.12 11.67 -5.04
N GLY A 379 3.66 11.11 -6.13
CA GLY A 379 3.61 11.69 -7.46
C GLY A 379 2.71 10.93 -8.41
N ARG A 380 3.01 11.09 -9.70
CA ARG A 380 2.26 10.45 -10.79
C ARG A 380 2.44 8.94 -10.76
N GLU A 381 1.36 8.25 -11.13
CA GLU A 381 1.36 6.81 -11.27
C GLU A 381 2.18 6.38 -12.51
N ILE A 382 3.05 5.38 -12.34
CA ILE A 382 3.81 4.75 -13.42
C ILE A 382 2.95 3.65 -14.05
N ASP A 383 2.43 2.77 -13.21
CA ASP A 383 1.48 1.70 -13.50
C ASP A 383 0.50 1.58 -12.33
N PRO A 384 -0.69 0.98 -12.51
CA PRO A 384 -1.70 0.84 -11.46
C PRO A 384 -1.12 0.42 -10.10
N GLY A 385 -1.25 1.30 -9.10
CA GLY A 385 -0.78 1.07 -7.73
C GLY A 385 0.72 1.31 -7.49
N VAL A 386 1.47 1.82 -8.48
CA VAL A 386 2.90 2.09 -8.37
C VAL A 386 3.22 3.52 -8.84
N PRO A 387 3.15 4.52 -7.94
CA PRO A 387 3.56 5.88 -8.24
C PRO A 387 5.06 6.09 -8.07
N TRP A 388 5.57 7.13 -8.72
CA TRP A 388 6.78 7.78 -8.26
C TRP A 388 6.50 8.49 -6.93
N THR A 389 7.50 8.47 -6.06
CA THR A 389 7.48 9.16 -4.78
C THR A 389 8.78 9.94 -4.59
N PHE A 390 8.76 10.92 -3.70
CA PHE A 390 9.94 11.71 -3.37
C PHE A 390 10.17 11.73 -1.85
N ALA A 391 11.33 11.26 -1.42
CA ALA A 391 11.81 11.38 -0.05
C ALA A 391 12.60 12.69 0.08
N GLU A 392 12.00 13.70 0.73
CA GLU A 392 12.61 15.04 0.84
C GLU A 392 13.94 15.00 1.61
N GLU A 393 14.04 14.17 2.65
CA GLU A 393 15.21 14.07 3.52
C GLU A 393 16.43 13.50 2.80
N ALA A 394 16.19 12.64 1.80
CA ALA A 394 17.22 12.01 0.99
C ALA A 394 17.42 12.68 -0.38
N GLY A 395 16.54 13.60 -0.77
CA GLY A 395 16.52 14.16 -2.13
C GLY A 395 16.34 13.08 -3.21
N LEU A 396 15.59 12.02 -2.90
CA LEU A 396 15.57 10.76 -3.67
C LEU A 396 14.18 10.49 -4.24
N HIS A 397 14.11 10.22 -5.55
CA HIS A 397 12.92 9.68 -6.18
C HIS A 397 12.88 8.16 -6.02
N LEU A 398 11.75 7.65 -5.54
CA LEU A 398 11.53 6.23 -5.25
C LEU A 398 10.28 5.72 -5.98
N ALA A 399 10.37 4.55 -6.60
CA ALA A 399 9.21 3.79 -7.04
C ALA A 399 9.23 2.41 -6.35
N LEU A 400 8.29 2.20 -5.42
CA LEU A 400 8.21 0.97 -4.62
C LEU A 400 7.17 0.03 -5.24
N LYS A 401 7.64 -0.99 -5.95
CA LYS A 401 6.81 -1.90 -6.74
C LYS A 401 6.60 -3.20 -5.99
N SER A 402 5.35 -3.52 -5.64
CA SER A 402 5.00 -4.88 -5.18
C SER A 402 5.37 -5.92 -6.25
N GLY A 403 5.69 -7.14 -5.81
CA GLY A 403 6.20 -8.18 -6.70
C GLY A 403 5.31 -8.43 -7.92
N ASN A 404 3.99 -8.49 -7.75
CA ASN A 404 3.05 -8.83 -8.83
C ASN A 404 2.59 -7.64 -9.70
N PHE A 405 3.09 -6.43 -9.44
CA PHE A 405 2.61 -5.21 -10.07
C PHE A 405 3.49 -4.81 -11.27
N GLY A 406 2.91 -3.98 -12.15
CA GLY A 406 3.53 -3.42 -13.33
C GLY A 406 3.53 -4.35 -14.54
N ALA A 407 3.46 -3.77 -15.73
CA ALA A 407 3.59 -4.51 -16.99
C ALA A 407 5.06 -4.94 -17.25
N GLU A 408 5.32 -5.69 -18.32
CA GLU A 408 6.66 -6.18 -18.64
C GLU A 408 7.67 -5.06 -18.93
N ASP A 409 7.20 -3.93 -19.48
CA ASP A 409 7.98 -2.73 -19.80
C ASP A 409 8.06 -1.73 -18.62
N PHE A 410 7.72 -2.15 -17.40
CA PHE A 410 7.62 -1.26 -16.23
C PHE A 410 8.87 -0.40 -15.99
N PHE A 411 10.08 -0.98 -16.08
CA PHE A 411 11.31 -0.23 -15.86
C PHE A 411 11.54 0.85 -16.92
N GLU A 412 11.19 0.59 -18.19
CA GLU A 412 11.25 1.58 -19.28
C GLU A 412 10.30 2.75 -19.00
N LYS A 413 9.03 2.42 -18.66
CA LYS A 413 8.01 3.42 -18.33
C LYS A 413 8.40 4.26 -17.11
N ALA A 414 8.90 3.64 -16.06
CA ALA A 414 9.27 4.31 -14.81
C ALA A 414 10.25 5.45 -15.07
N PHE A 415 11.37 5.19 -15.76
CA PHE A 415 12.36 6.23 -16.04
C PHE A 415 11.96 7.16 -17.19
N GLY A 416 11.06 6.72 -18.08
CA GLY A 416 10.53 7.56 -19.17
C GLY A 416 9.50 8.60 -18.74
N CYS A 417 8.79 8.38 -17.63
CA CYS A 417 7.73 9.29 -17.14
C CYS A 417 8.15 10.18 -15.97
N LEU A 418 9.34 9.98 -15.39
CA LEU A 418 9.83 10.76 -14.27
C LEU A 418 10.26 12.18 -14.75
N PRO A 419 9.81 13.26 -14.07
CA PRO A 419 10.05 14.65 -14.49
C PRO A 419 11.47 15.18 -14.31
#